data_AF-A0A521ZWZ4-F1
#
_entry.id   AF-A0A521ZWZ4-F1
#
_cell.length_a   1.000
_cell.length_b   1.000
_cell.length_c   1.000
_cell.angle_alpha   90.00
_cell.angle_beta   90.00
_cell.angle_gamma   90.00
#
_symmetry.space_group_name_H-M   'P 1'
#
loop_
_entity.id
_entity.type
_entity.pdbx_description
1 polymer ?
#
loop_
_entity_poly.entity_id
_entity_poly.type
_entity_poly.pdbx_seq_one_letter_code
_entity_poly.pdbx_strand_id
1 'polypeptide(L)'
;MQVVLNPAGEGEVMGAMHMLRSPLAPTLMSAQAVRRHSAAIMALAQAGQARHFTWHPERMALVSAYVSNVIRQRYPDLDVPYHSRWRHFEYGGVDRWAVVAREHGLDAPSARLERA
;
A
#
# COMPACT_ATOMS: atom_id res chain seq x y z
N MET A 1 -19.30 -36.95 40.74
CA MET A 1 -18.35 -36.99 39.62
C MET A 1 -18.15 -35.56 39.15
N GLN A 2 -17.13 -34.87 39.67
CA GLN A 2 -16.78 -33.52 39.25
C GLN A 2 -16.14 -33.58 37.86
N VAL A 3 -16.69 -32.88 36.89
CA VAL A 3 -16.00 -32.57 35.64
C VAL A 3 -15.20 -31.30 35.90
N VAL A 4 -13.89 -31.46 36.08
CA VAL A 4 -12.95 -30.35 36.14
C VAL A 4 -12.74 -29.85 34.72
N LEU A 5 -13.21 -28.64 34.43
CA LEU A 5 -12.88 -27.92 33.20
C LEU A 5 -11.47 -27.34 33.35
N ASN A 6 -10.55 -27.79 32.50
CA ASN A 6 -9.19 -27.27 32.42
C ASN A 6 -9.20 -25.90 31.71
N PRO A 7 -8.78 -24.79 32.35
CA PRO A 7 -8.80 -23.45 31.75
C PRO A 7 -7.58 -23.16 30.83
N ALA A 8 -6.77 -24.16 30.49
CA ALA A 8 -5.52 -23.96 29.75
C ALA A 8 -5.64 -23.88 28.21
N GLY A 9 -6.81 -23.53 27.66
CA GLY A 9 -7.06 -23.59 26.21
C GLY A 9 -7.00 -22.25 25.44
N GLU A 10 -7.09 -21.10 26.11
CA GLU A 10 -7.33 -19.82 25.43
C GLU A 10 -6.05 -18.97 25.23
N GLY A 11 -5.00 -19.22 26.01
CA GLY A 11 -3.74 -18.46 25.94
C GLY A 11 -2.79 -18.89 24.82
N GLU A 12 -2.87 -20.15 24.36
CA GLU A 12 -1.92 -20.72 23.38
C GLU A 12 -2.32 -20.37 21.93
N VAL A 13 -3.62 -20.30 21.65
CA VAL A 13 -4.16 -19.91 20.35
C VAL A 13 -3.93 -18.43 20.00
N MET A 14 -3.95 -17.54 21.00
CA MET A 14 -3.65 -16.11 20.80
C MET A 14 -2.16 -15.86 20.49
N GLY A 15 -1.26 -16.68 21.06
CA GLY A 15 0.19 -16.63 20.79
C GLY A 15 0.56 -17.17 19.41
N ALA A 16 -0.15 -18.19 18.91
CA ALA A 16 0.08 -18.78 17.59
C ALA A 16 -0.34 -17.86 16.43
N MET A 17 -1.37 -17.01 16.59
CA MET A 17 -1.82 -16.08 15.54
C MET A 17 -0.81 -14.96 15.24
N HIS A 18 0.08 -14.62 16.18
CA HIS A 18 1.12 -13.60 15.97
C HIS A 18 2.34 -14.12 15.18
N MET A 19 2.48 -15.44 15.02
CA MET A 19 3.70 -16.08 14.49
C MET A 19 3.67 -16.51 13.01
N LEU A 20 2.69 -16.07 12.21
CA LEU A 20 2.63 -16.41 10.78
C LEU A 20 2.84 -15.20 9.85
N ARG A 21 3.81 -14.33 10.15
CA ARG A 21 4.34 -13.45 9.10
C ARG A 21 5.36 -14.24 8.28
N SER A 22 5.06 -14.44 7.00
CA SER A 22 6.03 -15.03 6.07
C SER A 22 7.36 -14.28 6.17
N PRO A 23 8.50 -14.97 6.33
CA PRO A 23 9.81 -14.31 6.40
C PRO A 23 10.14 -13.56 5.10
N LEU A 24 9.40 -13.84 4.02
CA LEU A 24 9.52 -13.16 2.74
C LEU A 24 8.71 -11.87 2.67
N ALA A 25 7.71 -11.66 3.53
CA ALA A 25 6.84 -10.48 3.44
C ALA A 25 7.61 -9.15 3.52
N PRO A 26 8.56 -8.95 4.46
CA PRO A 26 9.33 -7.70 4.51
C PRO A 26 10.18 -7.45 3.26
N THR A 27 10.72 -8.52 2.65
CA THR A 27 11.56 -8.37 1.46
C THR A 27 10.73 -8.10 0.21
N LEU A 28 9.56 -8.72 0.09
CA LEU A 28 8.62 -8.51 -1.02
C LEU A 28 7.88 -7.16 -0.94
N MET A 29 7.54 -6.69 0.27
CA MET A 29 6.86 -5.41 0.50
C MET A 29 7.85 -4.24 0.57
N SER A 30 8.88 -4.26 -0.27
CA SER A 30 9.90 -3.20 -0.35
C SER A 30 9.90 -2.53 -1.71
N ALA A 31 10.22 -1.23 -1.74
CA ALA A 31 10.39 -0.50 -3.00
C ALA A 31 11.49 -1.12 -3.88
N GLN A 32 12.50 -1.75 -3.27
CA GLN A 32 13.55 -2.47 -3.99
C GLN A 32 12.98 -3.70 -4.72
N ALA A 33 12.13 -4.49 -4.05
CA ALA A 33 11.45 -5.60 -4.70
C ALA A 33 10.55 -5.11 -5.84
N VAL A 34 9.77 -4.04 -5.64
CA VAL A 34 8.95 -3.45 -6.73
C VAL A 34 9.81 -3.09 -7.95
N ARG A 35 10.93 -2.38 -7.74
CA ARG A 35 11.85 -2.02 -8.83
C ARG A 35 12.42 -3.24 -9.56
N ARG A 36 12.89 -4.25 -8.82
CA ARG A 36 13.47 -5.47 -9.40
C ARG A 36 12.47 -6.21 -10.29
N HIS A 37 11.26 -6.45 -9.80
CA HIS A 37 10.27 -7.19 -10.58
C HIS A 37 9.72 -6.38 -11.76
N SER A 38 9.51 -5.07 -11.57
CA SER A 38 9.03 -4.18 -12.64
C SER A 38 10.06 -4.01 -13.77
N ALA A 39 11.37 -4.06 -13.47
CA ALA A 39 12.43 -3.97 -14.47
C ALA A 39 12.35 -5.09 -15.52
N ALA A 40 12.00 -6.32 -15.11
CA ALA A 40 11.81 -7.43 -16.05
C ALA A 40 10.64 -7.18 -17.01
N ILE A 41 9.53 -6.65 -16.50
CA ILE A 41 8.36 -6.28 -17.32
C ILE A 41 8.71 -5.14 -18.27
N MET A 42 9.47 -4.14 -17.80
CA MET A 42 9.94 -3.03 -18.63
C MET A 42 10.83 -3.51 -19.77
N ALA A 43 11.75 -4.45 -19.52
CA ALA A 43 12.61 -5.01 -20.55
C ALA A 43 11.79 -5.70 -21.66
N LEU A 44 10.74 -6.45 -21.29
CA LEU A 44 9.81 -7.06 -22.27
C LEU A 44 9.07 -6.00 -23.09
N ALA A 45 8.62 -4.92 -22.47
CA ALA A 45 7.94 -3.83 -23.17
C ALA A 45 8.89 -3.10 -24.14
N GLN A 46 10.13 -2.85 -23.72
CA GLN A 46 11.17 -2.23 -24.56
C GLN A 46 11.56 -3.09 -25.76
N ALA A 47 11.55 -4.42 -25.59
CA ALA A 47 11.79 -5.38 -26.67
C ALA A 47 10.57 -5.59 -27.59
N GLY A 48 9.44 -4.93 -27.34
CA GLY A 48 8.19 -5.13 -28.11
C GLY A 48 7.52 -6.48 -27.86
N GLN A 49 7.86 -7.17 -26.76
CA GLN A 49 7.38 -8.51 -26.42
C GLN A 49 6.23 -8.50 -25.39
N ALA A 50 5.87 -7.33 -24.87
CA ALA A 50 4.75 -7.23 -23.94
C ALA A 50 3.41 -7.48 -24.67
N ARG A 51 2.59 -8.37 -24.11
CA ARG A 51 1.32 -8.81 -24.72
C ARG A 51 0.29 -7.68 -24.91
N HIS A 52 0.24 -6.74 -23.97
CA HIS A 52 -0.83 -5.75 -23.86
C HIS A 52 -0.35 -4.30 -23.91
N PHE A 53 0.97 -4.09 -23.98
CA PHE A 53 1.57 -2.76 -23.86
C PHE A 53 2.60 -2.54 -24.97
N THR A 54 2.61 -1.32 -25.50
CA THR A 54 3.63 -0.85 -26.44
C THR A 54 4.44 0.26 -25.79
N TRP A 55 5.75 0.14 -25.84
CA TRP A 55 6.65 1.15 -25.30
C TRP A 55 6.88 2.28 -26.32
N HIS A 56 6.56 3.52 -25.92
CA HIS A 56 6.71 4.73 -26.72
C HIS A 56 7.70 5.71 -26.05
N PRO A 57 9.02 5.48 -26.14
CA PRO A 57 10.02 6.32 -25.48
C PRO A 57 9.95 7.78 -25.96
N GLU A 58 9.62 7.99 -27.22
CA GLU A 58 9.50 9.31 -27.85
C GLU A 58 8.41 10.19 -27.21
N ARG A 59 7.45 9.58 -26.50
CA ARG A 59 6.33 10.30 -25.86
C ARG A 59 6.61 10.66 -24.39
N MET A 60 7.68 10.15 -23.79
CA MET A 60 7.93 10.31 -22.35
C MET A 60 8.09 11.76 -21.91
N ALA A 61 8.81 12.57 -22.69
CA ALA A 61 8.97 14.00 -22.39
C ALA A 61 7.62 14.72 -22.40
N LEU A 62 6.77 14.45 -23.39
CA LEU A 62 5.45 15.05 -23.52
C LEU A 62 4.52 14.66 -22.35
N VAL A 63 4.47 13.37 -22.01
CA VAL A 63 3.64 12.87 -20.90
C VAL A 63 4.11 13.43 -19.57
N SER A 64 5.42 13.48 -19.33
CA SER A 64 5.99 14.06 -18.11
C SER A 64 5.63 15.54 -17.95
N ALA A 65 5.75 16.33 -19.03
CA ALA A 65 5.36 17.74 -19.04
C ALA A 65 3.86 17.91 -18.77
N TYR A 66 3.02 17.10 -19.41
CA TYR A 66 1.56 17.11 -19.20
C TYR A 66 1.19 16.85 -17.74
N VAL A 67 1.69 15.75 -17.16
CA VAL A 67 1.39 15.40 -15.75
C VAL A 67 1.89 16.47 -14.80
N SER A 68 3.09 16.99 -15.01
CA SER A 68 3.66 18.06 -14.17
C SER A 68 2.82 19.33 -14.23
N ASN A 69 2.32 19.70 -15.41
CA ASN A 69 1.43 20.85 -15.58
C ASN A 69 0.10 20.64 -14.85
N VAL A 70 -0.50 19.45 -14.96
CA VAL A 70 -1.74 19.12 -14.24
C VAL A 70 -1.54 19.20 -12.73
N ILE A 71 -0.42 18.69 -12.21
CA ILE A 71 -0.09 18.77 -10.78
C ILE A 71 -0.01 20.23 -10.35
N ARG A 72 0.77 21.07 -11.04
CA ARG A 72 0.94 22.49 -10.70
C ARG A 72 -0.34 23.30 -10.82
N GLN A 73 -1.21 22.97 -11.76
CA GLN A 73 -2.52 23.61 -11.90
C GLN A 73 -3.44 23.29 -10.71
N ARG A 74 -3.40 22.05 -10.21
CA ARG A 74 -4.26 21.62 -9.08
C ARG A 74 -3.67 21.94 -7.71
N TYR A 75 -2.35 21.93 -7.60
CA TYR A 75 -1.60 22.15 -6.37
C TYR A 75 -0.46 23.15 -6.65
N PRO A 76 -0.75 24.47 -6.72
CA PRO A 76 0.25 25.48 -7.07
C PRO A 76 1.42 25.59 -6.08
N ASP A 77 1.19 25.24 -4.82
CA ASP A 77 2.17 25.16 -3.74
C ASP A 77 2.87 23.80 -3.64
N LEU A 78 2.47 22.83 -4.49
CA LEU A 78 2.93 21.44 -4.48
C LEU A 78 2.65 20.68 -3.18
N ASP A 79 1.71 21.16 -2.35
CA ASP A 79 1.20 20.40 -1.20
C ASP A 79 0.15 19.38 -1.67
N VAL A 80 0.64 18.32 -2.33
CA VAL A 80 -0.21 17.26 -2.88
C VAL A 80 -0.57 16.28 -1.75
N PRO A 81 -1.85 16.13 -1.40
CA PRO A 81 -2.27 15.16 -0.40
C PRO A 81 -1.94 13.74 -0.86
N TYR A 82 -1.56 12.88 0.09
CA TYR A 82 -1.32 11.46 -0.19
C TYR A 82 -2.50 10.82 -0.92
N HIS A 83 -2.22 10.21 -2.08
CA HIS A 83 -3.25 9.55 -2.87
C HIS A 83 -3.42 8.12 -2.38
N SER A 84 -4.46 7.91 -1.59
CA SER A 84 -4.78 6.59 -1.07
C SER A 84 -6.27 6.34 -1.13
N ARG A 85 -6.64 5.04 -1.15
CA ARG A 85 -8.05 4.67 -1.01
C ARG A 85 -8.64 5.18 0.31
N TRP A 86 -7.82 5.48 1.33
CA TRP A 86 -8.25 6.10 2.59
C TRP A 86 -8.92 7.45 2.40
N ARG A 87 -8.51 8.25 1.41
CA ARG A 87 -9.12 9.56 1.12
C ARG A 87 -10.61 9.46 0.75
N HIS A 88 -11.10 8.30 0.31
CA HIS A 88 -12.54 8.09 0.09
C HIS A 88 -13.35 8.11 1.40
N PHE A 89 -12.73 7.80 2.54
CA PHE A 89 -13.37 7.87 3.86
C PHE A 89 -13.40 9.30 4.42
N GLU A 90 -12.70 10.24 3.78
CA GLU A 90 -12.62 11.66 4.17
C GLU A 90 -13.64 12.55 3.43
N TYR A 91 -14.61 11.93 2.74
CA TYR A 91 -15.63 12.68 1.97
C TYR A 91 -16.39 13.69 2.84
N GLY A 92 -16.59 14.90 2.30
CA GLY A 92 -17.21 16.01 3.02
C GLY A 92 -16.33 16.60 4.13
N GLY A 93 -15.02 16.35 4.12
CA GLY A 93 -14.07 16.90 5.09
C GLY A 93 -14.06 16.21 6.44
N VAL A 94 -14.71 15.04 6.55
CA VAL A 94 -14.80 14.28 7.81
C VAL A 94 -13.95 13.03 7.73
N ASP A 95 -12.91 12.95 8.55
CA ASP A 95 -12.01 11.78 8.64
C ASP A 95 -12.69 10.61 9.37
N ARG A 96 -13.43 9.80 8.62
CA ARG A 96 -14.06 8.58 9.13
C ARG A 96 -13.06 7.45 9.35
N TRP A 97 -11.91 7.49 8.67
CA TRP A 97 -10.89 6.47 8.82
C TRP A 97 -10.24 6.53 10.19
N ALA A 98 -9.93 7.71 10.72
CA ALA A 98 -9.36 7.84 12.06
C ALA A 98 -10.26 7.24 13.15
N VAL A 99 -11.59 7.30 12.99
CA VAL A 99 -12.54 6.66 13.91
C VAL A 99 -12.39 5.14 13.85
N VAL A 100 -12.55 4.55 12.67
CA VAL A 100 -12.42 3.10 12.44
C VAL A 100 -11.05 2.59 12.88
N ALA A 101 -9.98 3.32 12.56
CA ALA A 101 -8.63 2.94 12.91
C ALA A 101 -8.43 2.87 14.43
N ARG A 102 -8.96 3.83 15.20
CA ARG A 102 -8.91 3.78 16.68
C ARG A 102 -9.73 2.62 17.24
N GLU A 103 -10.94 2.41 16.73
CA GLU A 103 -11.82 1.33 17.18
C GLU A 103 -11.20 -0.06 16.99
N HIS A 104 -10.35 -0.21 15.96
CA HIS A 104 -9.71 -1.48 15.62
C HIS A 104 -8.20 -1.54 15.95
N GLY A 105 -7.64 -0.54 16.63
CA GLY A 105 -6.21 -0.49 16.97
C GLY A 105 -5.26 -0.42 15.76
N LEU A 106 -5.72 0.15 14.65
CA LEU A 106 -4.97 0.34 13.39
C LEU A 106 -4.31 1.73 13.28
N ASP A 107 -4.30 2.51 14.35
CA ASP A 107 -3.71 3.86 14.40
C ASP A 107 -2.25 3.87 14.90
N ALA A 108 -1.67 2.70 15.13
CA ALA A 108 -0.28 2.53 15.52
C ALA A 108 0.69 3.19 14.51
N PRO A 109 1.85 3.73 14.95
CA PRO A 109 2.83 4.34 14.06
C PRO A 109 3.31 3.43 12.92
N SER A 110 3.35 2.12 13.14
CA SER A 110 3.67 1.12 12.12
C SER A 110 2.59 0.98 11.03
N ALA A 111 1.33 1.28 11.36
CA ALA A 111 0.21 1.38 10.43
C ALA A 111 0.12 2.77 9.78
N ARG A 112 0.93 3.76 10.19
CA ARG A 112 0.97 5.09 9.55
C ARG A 112 1.59 5.06 8.14
N LEU A 113 2.37 4.02 7.82
CA LEU A 113 2.84 3.78 6.45
C LEU A 113 1.67 3.56 5.48
N GLU A 114 0.52 3.11 6.00
CA GLU A 114 -0.78 3.08 5.33
C GLU A 114 -1.48 4.45 5.37
N ARG A 115 -0.77 5.57 5.44
CA ARG A 115 -1.32 6.92 5.17
C ARG A 115 -0.43 7.74 4.24
N ALA A 116 0.66 7.16 3.73
CA ALA A 116 1.53 7.72 2.72
C ALA A 116 1.24 7.13 1.33
#